data_AF-E1KVV0-F1
#
_entry.id   AF-E1KVV0-F1
#
_cell.length_a   1.000
_cell.length_b   1.000
_cell.length_c   1.000
_cell.angle_alpha   90.00
_cell.angle_beta   90.00
_cell.angle_gamma   90.00
#
_symmetry.space_group_name_H-M   'P 1'
#
loop_
_entity.id
_entity.type
_entity.pdbx_description
1 polymer ?
#
loop_
_entity_poly.entity_id
_entity_poly.type
_entity_poly.pdbx_seq_one_letter_code
_entity_poly.pdbx_strand_id
1 'polypeptide(L)'
;MDFSLAKQKLDNNLLSNLVLIHGEEKFYIEKYLSLIKEHYNAQSFDEYDLSDFEKIYSSSETIPMFSDKRLILIDDVDLSKTGISKNKDNIDKLMLYIKNIPEYTLIIITSYGNVFKSKLLKEIAHYGADIEFNKLNRNQFKAYIINYLKGKKLNNNIVNIFIEYSLYLIKNSEKTLIDVNNELDKFKNLEKEEITEQDLNSLINQYDKNIFDLTDSIAQKNLSETIYYLDLLINDTSDSFKTLHMIIRLFRNLLYLKELLRLKVSPNEITKKLKISSYELNKIQNFVKIWRYDQLRFAIHKMYEIEITLKSNTLNSKYYIENSICDILAKK
;
A
#
# COMPACT_ATOMS: atom_id res chain seq x y z
N MET A 1 11.93 -4.32 -7.50
CA MET A 1 12.02 -4.34 -8.97
C MET A 1 10.73 -3.77 -9.57
N ASP A 2 10.75 -3.13 -10.74
CA ASP A 2 9.50 -2.76 -11.45
C ASP A 2 8.86 -4.03 -12.04
N PHE A 3 7.52 -4.17 -11.95
CA PHE A 3 6.77 -5.31 -12.48
C PHE A 3 7.06 -5.53 -13.98
N SER A 4 7.19 -4.45 -14.74
CA SER A 4 7.53 -4.51 -16.16
C SER A 4 8.89 -5.17 -16.41
N LEU A 5 9.87 -4.90 -15.56
CA LEU A 5 11.22 -5.48 -15.67
C LEU A 5 11.22 -6.96 -15.28
N ALA A 6 10.47 -7.33 -14.24
CA ALA A 6 10.30 -8.73 -13.84
C ALA A 6 9.62 -9.54 -14.96
N LYS A 7 8.60 -8.96 -15.60
CA LYS A 7 7.94 -9.57 -16.77
C LYS A 7 8.91 -9.72 -17.94
N GLN A 8 9.68 -8.68 -18.28
CA GLN A 8 10.64 -8.76 -19.38
C GLN A 8 11.70 -9.85 -19.16
N LYS A 9 12.15 -10.07 -17.91
CA LYS A 9 13.05 -11.18 -17.58
C LYS A 9 12.43 -12.54 -17.83
N LEU A 10 11.14 -12.70 -17.47
CA LEU A 10 10.39 -13.93 -17.73
C LEU A 10 10.24 -14.16 -19.25
N ASP A 11 9.75 -13.15 -19.98
CA ASP A 11 9.54 -13.21 -21.43
C ASP A 11 10.82 -13.57 -22.20
N ASN A 12 11.99 -13.12 -21.72
CA ASN A 12 13.30 -13.39 -22.33
C ASN A 12 13.98 -14.69 -21.84
N ASN A 13 13.29 -15.54 -21.07
CA ASN A 13 13.86 -16.77 -20.47
C ASN A 13 15.11 -16.51 -19.58
N LEU A 14 15.16 -15.36 -18.90
CA LEU A 14 16.26 -14.97 -18.02
C LEU A 14 15.95 -15.22 -16.52
N LEU A 15 14.96 -16.06 -16.23
CA LEU A 15 14.56 -16.38 -14.86
C LEU A 15 15.40 -17.55 -14.33
N SER A 16 16.07 -17.34 -13.20
CA SER A 16 16.86 -18.37 -12.50
C SER A 16 15.95 -19.49 -11.96
N ASN A 17 16.53 -20.68 -11.73
CA ASN A 17 15.83 -21.86 -11.19
C ASN A 17 15.44 -21.74 -9.70
N LEU A 18 15.87 -20.67 -9.05
CA LEU A 18 15.46 -20.29 -7.71
C LEU A 18 15.05 -18.83 -7.73
N VAL A 19 13.84 -18.54 -7.29
CA VAL A 19 13.30 -17.18 -7.29
C VAL A 19 12.67 -16.90 -5.94
N LEU A 20 13.07 -15.82 -5.31
CA LEU A 20 12.35 -15.24 -4.18
C LEU A 20 11.53 -14.06 -4.69
N ILE A 21 10.22 -14.11 -4.47
CA ILE A 21 9.29 -13.03 -4.79
C ILE A 21 8.73 -12.49 -3.46
N HIS A 22 9.04 -11.26 -3.11
CA HIS A 22 8.61 -10.72 -1.82
C HIS A 22 8.15 -9.27 -1.89
N GLY A 23 7.52 -8.76 -0.84
CA GLY A 23 7.18 -7.33 -0.71
C GLY A 23 5.73 -7.07 -0.30
N GLU A 24 5.40 -5.80 -0.19
CA GLU A 24 4.11 -5.33 0.31
C GLU A 24 2.95 -5.50 -0.70
N GLU A 25 3.24 -5.60 -2.00
CA GLU A 25 2.21 -5.69 -3.05
C GLU A 25 1.84 -7.12 -3.42
N LYS A 26 0.97 -7.73 -2.61
CA LYS A 26 0.44 -9.09 -2.85
C LYS A 26 -0.14 -9.27 -4.25
N PHE A 27 -0.87 -8.28 -4.76
CA PHE A 27 -1.45 -8.32 -6.11
C PHE A 27 -0.40 -8.59 -7.20
N TYR A 28 0.78 -7.96 -7.11
CA TYR A 28 1.85 -8.17 -8.08
C TYR A 28 2.54 -9.51 -7.91
N ILE A 29 2.69 -9.99 -6.67
CA ILE A 29 3.20 -11.33 -6.41
C ILE A 29 2.30 -12.37 -7.08
N GLU A 30 0.99 -12.35 -6.80
CA GLU A 30 0.01 -13.28 -7.37
C GLU A 30 -0.09 -13.18 -8.91
N LYS A 31 -0.05 -11.96 -9.44
CA LYS A 31 -0.05 -11.72 -10.89
C LYS A 31 1.21 -12.27 -11.54
N TYR A 32 2.38 -12.11 -10.91
CA TYR A 32 3.64 -12.61 -11.44
C TYR A 32 3.70 -14.15 -11.37
N LEU A 33 3.19 -14.77 -10.30
CA LEU A 33 3.02 -16.22 -10.21
C LEU A 33 2.13 -16.76 -11.35
N SER A 34 1.03 -16.07 -11.65
CA SER A 34 0.16 -16.44 -12.78
C SER A 34 0.89 -16.37 -14.12
N LEU A 35 1.68 -15.32 -14.34
CA LEU A 35 2.51 -15.20 -15.55
C LEU A 35 3.57 -16.31 -15.64
N ILE A 36 4.19 -16.70 -14.54
CA ILE A 36 5.16 -17.81 -14.51
C ILE A 36 4.47 -19.13 -14.93
N LYS A 37 3.28 -19.42 -14.39
CA LYS A 37 2.51 -20.62 -14.79
C LYS A 37 2.19 -20.62 -16.28
N GLU A 38 1.71 -19.50 -16.80
CA GLU A 38 1.40 -19.34 -18.23
C GLU A 38 2.65 -19.52 -19.10
N HIS A 39 3.77 -18.90 -18.71
CA HIS A 39 5.03 -18.95 -19.47
C HIS A 39 5.58 -20.37 -19.62
N TYR A 40 5.46 -21.19 -18.57
CA TYR A 40 5.91 -22.59 -18.57
C TYR A 40 4.79 -23.58 -18.93
N ASN A 41 3.62 -23.11 -19.39
CA ASN A 41 2.44 -23.93 -19.71
C ASN A 41 2.05 -24.93 -18.60
N ALA A 42 2.23 -24.53 -17.33
CA ALA A 42 1.92 -25.37 -16.18
C ALA A 42 0.47 -25.19 -15.72
N GLN A 43 -0.22 -26.30 -15.41
CA GLN A 43 -1.59 -26.25 -14.87
C GLN A 43 -1.62 -25.72 -13.43
N SER A 44 -0.63 -26.10 -12.61
CA SER A 44 -0.53 -25.74 -11.20
C SER A 44 0.93 -25.70 -10.75
N PHE A 45 1.15 -25.14 -9.57
CA PHE A 45 2.40 -25.33 -8.83
C PHE A 45 2.32 -26.59 -7.98
N ASP A 46 3.46 -27.25 -7.77
CA ASP A 46 3.62 -28.19 -6.67
C ASP A 46 3.89 -27.37 -5.40
N GLU A 47 2.86 -27.22 -4.56
CA GLU A 47 2.92 -26.40 -3.34
C GLU A 47 3.45 -27.20 -2.13
N TYR A 48 4.39 -26.61 -1.40
CA TYR A 48 4.96 -27.19 -0.17
C TYR A 48 5.19 -26.13 0.90
N ASP A 49 5.19 -26.56 2.16
CA ASP A 49 5.71 -25.75 3.27
C ASP A 49 7.23 -25.89 3.36
N LEU A 50 7.92 -24.80 3.71
CA LEU A 50 9.36 -24.81 3.96
C LEU A 50 9.74 -25.80 5.08
N SER A 51 8.82 -26.11 6.00
CA SER A 51 9.01 -27.10 7.05
C SER A 51 9.32 -28.50 6.51
N ASP A 52 8.85 -28.80 5.30
CA ASP A 52 8.92 -30.11 4.65
C ASP A 52 10.03 -30.16 3.58
N PHE A 53 11.23 -29.69 3.92
CA PHE A 53 12.36 -29.61 2.97
C PHE A 53 12.64 -30.93 2.23
N GLU A 54 12.49 -32.09 2.88
CA GLU A 54 12.70 -33.38 2.22
C GLU A 54 11.72 -33.64 1.06
N LYS A 55 10.48 -33.17 1.17
CA LYS A 55 9.49 -33.24 0.07
C LYS A 55 9.86 -32.28 -1.06
N ILE A 56 10.30 -31.07 -0.71
CA ILE A 56 10.78 -30.09 -1.68
C ILE A 56 11.96 -30.67 -2.47
N TYR A 57 12.96 -31.22 -1.77
CA TYR A 57 14.15 -31.83 -2.37
C TYR A 57 13.81 -33.03 -3.27
N SER A 58 13.01 -33.97 -2.78
CA SER A 58 12.60 -35.13 -3.60
C SER A 58 11.79 -34.73 -4.83
N SER A 59 10.92 -33.74 -4.70
CA SER A 59 10.15 -33.18 -5.82
C SER A 59 11.06 -32.50 -6.84
N SER A 60 12.02 -31.68 -6.37
CA SER A 60 12.95 -30.95 -7.23
C SER A 60 13.92 -31.84 -8.01
N GLU A 61 14.28 -32.99 -7.47
CA GLU A 61 15.10 -34.01 -8.16
C GLU A 61 14.28 -34.86 -9.15
N THR A 62 12.95 -34.83 -9.09
CA THR A 62 12.11 -35.65 -9.96
C THR A 62 11.81 -34.93 -11.28
N ILE A 63 12.34 -35.48 -12.37
CA ILE A 63 12.15 -34.96 -13.74
C ILE A 63 10.65 -34.79 -14.07
N PRO A 64 10.21 -33.60 -14.51
CA PRO A 64 8.82 -33.38 -14.90
C PRO A 64 8.43 -34.25 -16.10
N MET A 65 7.26 -34.88 -16.02
CA MET A 65 6.67 -35.59 -17.15
C MET A 65 5.74 -34.64 -17.89
N PHE A 66 5.95 -34.45 -19.20
CA PHE A 66 5.11 -33.61 -20.08
C PHE A 66 5.14 -32.09 -19.82
N SER A 67 6.15 -31.57 -19.13
CA SER A 67 6.42 -30.13 -19.03
C SER A 67 7.92 -29.86 -19.10
N ASP A 68 8.29 -28.68 -19.60
CA ASP A 68 9.70 -28.28 -19.75
C ASP A 68 10.36 -28.01 -18.39
N LYS A 69 9.58 -27.53 -17.42
CA LYS A 69 10.02 -27.30 -16.05
C LYS A 69 8.99 -27.76 -15.02
N ARG A 70 9.49 -28.33 -13.93
CA ARG A 70 8.74 -28.54 -12.70
C ARG A 70 8.69 -27.24 -11.91
N LEU A 71 7.49 -26.78 -11.58
CA LEU A 71 7.29 -25.55 -10.82
C LEU A 71 6.93 -25.87 -9.37
N ILE A 72 7.84 -25.57 -8.45
CA ILE A 72 7.64 -25.76 -7.01
C ILE A 72 7.38 -24.41 -6.36
N LEU A 73 6.28 -24.28 -5.61
CA LEU A 73 5.93 -23.07 -4.87
C LEU A 73 6.01 -23.31 -3.37
N ILE A 74 6.78 -22.49 -2.69
CA ILE A 74 6.83 -22.39 -1.23
C ILE A 74 6.21 -21.05 -0.86
N ASP A 75 4.89 -21.06 -0.63
CA ASP A 75 4.11 -19.84 -0.45
C ASP A 75 4.18 -19.29 0.99
N ASP A 76 4.12 -17.97 1.12
CA ASP A 76 4.04 -17.21 2.38
C ASP A 76 5.07 -17.61 3.45
N VAL A 77 6.34 -17.70 3.05
CA VAL A 77 7.41 -17.97 4.00
C VAL A 77 7.65 -16.75 4.88
N ASP A 78 7.57 -16.93 6.20
CA ASP A 78 7.98 -15.91 7.16
C ASP A 78 9.51 -15.73 7.15
N LEU A 79 9.97 -14.75 6.35
CA LEU A 79 11.38 -14.36 6.25
C LEU A 79 11.75 -13.23 7.22
N SER A 80 10.97 -13.03 8.29
CA SER A 80 11.37 -12.17 9.41
C SER A 80 12.50 -12.80 10.23
N LYS A 81 13.11 -12.02 11.14
CA LYS A 81 14.11 -12.57 12.07
C LYS A 81 13.58 -13.77 12.86
N THR A 82 12.32 -13.70 13.28
CA THR A 82 11.66 -14.75 14.05
C THR A 82 11.34 -15.96 13.20
N GLY A 83 10.80 -15.76 11.99
CA GLY A 83 10.48 -16.87 11.07
C GLY A 83 11.71 -17.64 10.63
N ILE A 84 12.79 -16.92 10.28
CA ILE A 84 14.08 -17.55 9.93
C ILE A 84 14.65 -18.35 11.10
N SER A 85 14.54 -17.83 12.33
CA SER A 85 15.02 -18.56 13.51
C SER A 85 14.21 -19.82 13.80
N LYS A 86 12.90 -19.81 13.52
CA LYS A 86 12.02 -20.97 13.71
C LYS A 86 12.30 -22.07 12.69
N ASN A 87 12.59 -21.70 11.44
CA ASN A 87 12.85 -22.63 10.34
C ASN A 87 14.34 -22.85 10.05
N LYS A 88 15.21 -22.60 11.03
CA LYS A 88 16.66 -22.54 10.83
C LYS A 88 17.23 -23.80 10.17
N ASP A 89 16.87 -24.98 10.66
CA ASP A 89 17.41 -26.25 10.15
C ASP A 89 17.05 -26.48 8.67
N ASN A 90 15.79 -26.20 8.30
CA ASN A 90 15.34 -26.34 6.92
C ASN A 90 15.91 -25.25 5.99
N ILE A 91 16.10 -24.03 6.50
CA ILE A 91 16.80 -22.96 5.78
C ILE A 91 18.26 -23.34 5.52
N ASP A 92 18.96 -23.90 6.52
CA ASP A 92 20.34 -24.33 6.38
C ASP A 92 20.45 -25.46 5.33
N LYS A 93 19.51 -26.41 5.32
CA LYS A 93 19.41 -27.44 4.26
C LYS A 93 19.16 -26.84 2.88
N LEU A 94 18.19 -25.93 2.76
CA LEU A 94 17.90 -25.22 1.51
C LEU A 94 19.15 -24.52 1.01
N MET A 95 19.85 -23.78 1.87
CA MET A 95 21.08 -23.06 1.52
C MET A 95 22.20 -23.97 0.97
N LEU A 96 22.33 -25.19 1.49
CA LEU A 96 23.26 -26.18 0.95
C LEU A 96 22.83 -26.69 -0.44
N TYR A 97 21.52 -26.75 -0.69
CA TYR A 97 20.94 -27.25 -1.94
C TYR A 97 20.86 -26.20 -3.05
N ILE A 98 20.82 -24.90 -2.74
CA ILE A 98 20.63 -23.80 -3.72
C ILE A 98 21.52 -23.95 -4.98
N LYS A 99 22.75 -24.42 -4.85
CA LYS A 99 23.71 -24.54 -5.97
C LYS A 99 23.46 -25.75 -6.88
N ASN A 100 22.66 -26.70 -6.41
CA ASN A 100 22.45 -28.01 -7.03
C ASN A 100 21.01 -28.17 -7.55
N ILE A 101 20.22 -27.10 -7.60
CA ILE A 101 18.85 -27.17 -8.13
C ILE A 101 18.91 -27.55 -9.62
N PRO A 102 18.26 -28.67 -10.04
CA PRO A 102 18.30 -29.13 -11.42
C PRO A 102 17.76 -28.11 -12.43
N GLU A 103 18.27 -28.16 -13.66
CA GLU A 103 17.87 -27.21 -14.73
C GLU A 103 16.38 -27.29 -15.09
N TYR A 104 15.78 -28.46 -14.92
CA TYR A 104 14.36 -28.73 -15.15
C TYR A 104 13.46 -28.34 -13.98
N THR A 105 13.99 -27.76 -12.90
CA THR A 105 13.21 -27.38 -11.73
C THR A 105 13.29 -25.87 -11.49
N LEU A 106 12.15 -25.26 -11.22
CA LEU A 106 12.02 -23.88 -10.78
C LEU A 106 11.39 -23.86 -9.37
N ILE A 107 12.18 -23.49 -8.36
CA ILE A 107 11.71 -23.27 -7.00
C ILE A 107 11.37 -21.78 -6.83
N ILE A 108 10.15 -21.51 -6.41
CA ILE A 108 9.63 -20.16 -6.17
C ILE A 108 9.28 -20.07 -4.69
N ILE A 109 9.88 -19.10 -4.02
CA ILE A 109 9.59 -18.78 -2.62
C ILE A 109 8.86 -17.45 -2.61
N THR A 110 7.72 -17.35 -1.93
CA THR A 110 7.07 -16.07 -1.71
C THR A 110 7.14 -15.64 -0.25
N SER A 111 7.09 -14.34 -0.01
CA SER A 111 7.01 -13.78 1.34
C SER A 111 6.30 -12.42 1.31
N TYR A 112 5.21 -12.29 2.07
CA TYR A 112 4.43 -11.05 2.08
C TYR A 112 5.00 -10.03 3.09
N GLY A 113 5.13 -8.78 2.64
CA GLY A 113 5.67 -7.69 3.44
C GLY A 113 7.20 -7.60 3.43
N ASN A 114 7.74 -7.07 4.53
CA ASN A 114 9.17 -6.78 4.63
C ASN A 114 9.96 -8.01 5.09
N VAL A 115 11.01 -8.35 4.35
CA VAL A 115 11.89 -9.48 4.62
C VAL A 115 13.15 -9.05 5.39
N PHE A 116 13.67 -9.92 6.27
CA PHE A 116 14.92 -9.64 6.97
C PHE A 116 16.12 -9.88 6.05
N LYS A 117 17.05 -8.91 5.98
CA LYS A 117 18.29 -9.00 5.19
C LYS A 117 19.26 -10.04 5.78
N SER A 118 18.95 -11.31 5.57
CA SER A 118 19.62 -12.47 6.14
C SER A 118 20.71 -13.04 5.23
N LYS A 119 21.41 -14.07 5.71
CA LYS A 119 22.35 -14.84 4.90
C LYS A 119 21.62 -15.58 3.76
N LEU A 120 20.44 -16.15 4.05
CA LEU A 120 19.58 -16.82 3.06
C LEU A 120 19.28 -15.91 1.87
N LEU A 121 18.83 -14.68 2.10
CA LEU A 121 18.53 -13.73 1.03
C LEU A 121 19.75 -13.45 0.14
N LYS A 122 20.94 -13.33 0.74
CA LYS A 122 22.18 -13.10 -0.03
C LYS A 122 22.54 -14.29 -0.91
N GLU A 123 22.36 -15.52 -0.42
CA GLU A 123 22.59 -16.74 -1.20
C GLU A 123 21.57 -16.87 -2.34
N ILE A 124 20.28 -16.60 -2.08
CA ILE A 124 19.24 -16.59 -3.12
C ILE A 124 19.54 -15.53 -4.17
N ALA A 125 19.94 -14.32 -3.78
CA ALA A 125 20.29 -13.28 -4.74
C ALA A 125 21.57 -13.60 -5.55
N HIS A 126 22.47 -14.43 -5.01
CA HIS A 126 23.71 -14.81 -5.69
C HIS A 126 23.52 -15.96 -6.69
N TYR A 127 22.72 -16.97 -6.34
CA TYR A 127 22.51 -18.18 -7.17
C TYR A 127 21.15 -18.20 -7.90
N GLY A 128 20.21 -17.36 -7.49
CA GLY A 128 18.83 -17.32 -7.97
C GLY A 128 18.43 -15.93 -8.44
N ALA A 129 17.19 -15.53 -8.13
CA ALA A 129 16.64 -14.22 -8.44
C ALA A 129 15.94 -13.58 -7.24
N ASP A 130 16.42 -12.37 -6.92
CA ASP A 130 15.86 -11.32 -6.06
C ASP A 130 14.67 -10.53 -6.66
N ILE A 131 13.39 -10.83 -6.41
CA ILE A 131 12.26 -10.04 -6.94
C ILE A 131 11.39 -9.41 -5.84
N GLU A 132 11.62 -8.12 -5.59
CA GLU A 132 10.85 -7.34 -4.63
C GLU A 132 9.72 -6.51 -5.29
N PHE A 133 8.46 -6.70 -4.88
CA PHE A 133 7.30 -5.87 -5.23
C PHE A 133 6.85 -5.02 -4.04
N ASN A 134 7.39 -3.80 -3.96
CA ASN A 134 7.03 -2.82 -2.94
C ASN A 134 5.81 -1.98 -3.33
N LYS A 135 5.19 -1.35 -2.32
CA LYS A 135 4.13 -0.36 -2.51
C LYS A 135 4.56 0.70 -3.51
N LEU A 136 3.69 0.99 -4.48
CA LEU A 136 4.04 1.90 -5.56
C LEU A 136 4.27 3.31 -5.01
N ASN A 137 5.34 3.96 -5.47
CA ASN A 137 5.46 5.39 -5.25
C ASN A 137 4.46 6.16 -6.11
N ARG A 138 4.29 7.46 -5.86
CA ARG A 138 3.30 8.29 -6.57
C ARG A 138 3.45 8.24 -8.09
N ASN A 139 4.67 8.29 -8.62
CA ASN A 139 4.90 8.30 -10.07
C ASN A 139 4.59 6.94 -10.68
N GLN A 140 5.00 5.85 -10.02
CA GLN A 140 4.67 4.50 -10.44
C GLN A 140 3.15 4.26 -10.38
N PHE A 141 2.49 4.74 -9.33
CA PHE A 141 1.04 4.61 -9.18
C PHE A 141 0.27 5.40 -10.23
N LYS A 142 0.73 6.61 -10.56
CA LYS A 142 0.19 7.39 -11.68
C LYS A 142 0.31 6.64 -13.00
N ALA A 143 1.50 6.10 -13.30
CA ALA A 143 1.73 5.31 -14.51
C ALA A 143 0.86 4.03 -14.53
N TYR A 144 0.70 3.39 -13.37
CA TYR A 144 -0.14 2.22 -13.19
C TYR A 144 -1.60 2.51 -13.54
N ILE A 145 -2.20 3.58 -12.99
CA ILE A 145 -3.58 3.99 -13.27
C ILE A 145 -3.78 4.25 -14.78
N ILE A 146 -2.87 5.00 -15.40
CA ILE A 146 -2.93 5.31 -16.84
C ILE A 146 -2.87 4.03 -17.68
N ASN A 147 -2.00 3.09 -17.31
CA ASN A 147 -1.89 1.83 -18.03
C ASN A 147 -3.08 0.89 -17.78
N TYR A 148 -3.64 0.88 -16.57
CA TYR A 148 -4.80 0.06 -16.22
C TYR A 148 -6.06 0.50 -16.99
N LEU A 149 -6.23 1.80 -17.15
CA LEU A 149 -7.31 2.44 -17.93
C LEU A 149 -6.93 2.70 -19.38
N LYS A 150 -5.94 1.98 -19.93
CA LYS A 150 -5.53 2.11 -21.33
C LYS A 150 -6.75 1.89 -22.25
N GLY A 151 -6.96 2.83 -23.15
CA GLY A 151 -8.15 2.89 -24.01
C GLY A 151 -9.18 3.95 -23.57
N LYS A 152 -9.04 4.53 -22.37
CA LYS A 152 -9.78 5.72 -21.94
C LYS A 152 -8.94 6.99 -22.11
N LYS A 153 -9.57 8.11 -22.47
CA LYS A 153 -8.98 9.45 -22.43
C LYS A 153 -9.03 9.96 -20.99
N LEU A 154 -7.85 10.31 -20.46
CA LEU A 154 -7.65 10.72 -19.07
C LEU A 154 -6.92 12.06 -19.01
N ASN A 155 -7.49 13.04 -18.31
CA ASN A 155 -6.77 14.25 -17.93
C ASN A 155 -5.84 13.97 -16.73
N ASN A 156 -4.65 14.56 -16.72
CA ASN A 156 -3.71 14.53 -15.59
C ASN A 156 -4.36 14.97 -14.26
N ASN A 157 -5.31 15.92 -14.27
CA ASN A 157 -6.01 16.35 -13.06
C ASN A 157 -6.84 15.22 -12.45
N ILE A 158 -7.58 14.49 -13.27
CA ILE A 158 -8.43 13.36 -12.87
C ILE A 158 -7.59 12.27 -12.22
N VAL A 159 -6.44 11.94 -12.83
CA VAL A 159 -5.54 10.93 -12.27
C VAL A 159 -4.98 11.38 -10.92
N ASN A 160 -4.61 12.66 -10.77
CA ASN A 160 -4.14 13.17 -9.49
C ASN A 160 -5.20 13.12 -8.40
N ILE A 161 -6.44 13.48 -8.73
CA ILE A 161 -7.57 13.44 -7.79
C ILE A 161 -7.86 11.98 -7.37
N PHE A 162 -7.88 11.04 -8.33
CA PHE A 162 -8.04 9.61 -8.02
C PHE A 162 -6.93 9.11 -7.08
N ILE A 163 -5.68 9.49 -7.32
CA ILE A 163 -4.56 9.09 -6.45
C ILE A 163 -4.80 9.55 -5.01
N GLU A 164 -5.26 10.77 -4.78
CA GLU A 164 -5.55 11.25 -3.43
C GLU A 164 -6.70 10.46 -2.80
N TYR A 165 -7.82 10.34 -3.51
CA TYR A 165 -9.02 9.68 -2.98
C TYR A 165 -8.88 8.16 -2.83
N SER A 166 -7.95 7.52 -3.52
CA SER A 166 -7.71 6.08 -3.36
C SER A 166 -7.24 5.69 -1.95
N LEU A 167 -6.75 6.65 -1.15
CA LEU A 167 -6.08 6.45 0.14
C LEU A 167 -4.87 5.49 0.09
N TYR A 168 -4.52 4.94 -1.06
CA TYR A 168 -3.50 3.91 -1.23
C TYR A 168 -2.12 4.41 -0.81
N LEU A 169 -1.75 5.64 -1.18
CA LEU A 169 -0.45 6.23 -0.83
C LEU A 169 -0.38 6.79 0.60
N ILE A 170 -1.46 6.74 1.39
CA ILE A 170 -1.42 7.20 2.77
C ILE A 170 -0.56 6.23 3.60
N LYS A 171 0.33 6.81 4.40
CA LYS A 171 1.19 6.04 5.31
C LYS A 171 0.32 5.22 6.26
N ASN A 172 0.63 3.92 6.39
CA ASN A 172 -0.13 2.94 7.16
C ASN A 172 -1.56 2.68 6.64
N SER A 173 -1.85 3.06 5.39
CA SER A 173 -3.11 2.69 4.74
C SER A 173 -3.14 1.18 4.48
N GLU A 174 -4.25 0.56 4.86
CA GLU A 174 -4.56 -0.84 4.58
C GLU A 174 -5.00 -1.07 3.13
N LYS A 175 -5.22 0.01 2.35
CA LYS A 175 -5.62 -0.09 0.94
C LYS A 175 -4.50 -0.72 0.11
N THR A 176 -4.89 -1.73 -0.65
CA THR A 176 -4.06 -2.52 -1.55
C THR A 176 -4.32 -2.16 -3.01
N LEU A 177 -3.48 -2.65 -3.94
CA LEU A 177 -3.78 -2.53 -5.37
C LEU A 177 -5.05 -3.29 -5.79
N ILE A 178 -5.50 -4.30 -5.04
CA ILE A 178 -6.77 -5.00 -5.31
C ILE A 178 -7.94 -4.02 -5.10
N ASP A 179 -7.94 -3.30 -3.97
CA ASP A 179 -8.95 -2.27 -3.68
C ASP A 179 -8.95 -1.20 -4.76
N VAL A 180 -7.76 -0.76 -5.19
CA VAL A 180 -7.62 0.21 -6.27
C VAL A 180 -8.17 -0.32 -7.59
N ASN A 181 -7.87 -1.57 -7.94
CA ASN A 181 -8.35 -2.17 -9.19
C ASN A 181 -9.87 -2.27 -9.22
N ASN A 182 -10.49 -2.65 -8.11
CA ASN A 182 -11.95 -2.67 -7.98
C ASN A 182 -12.56 -1.28 -8.24
N GLU A 183 -11.93 -0.21 -7.76
CA GLU A 183 -12.35 1.16 -8.07
C GLU A 183 -12.08 1.55 -9.53
N LEU A 184 -10.92 1.17 -10.08
CA LEU A 184 -10.57 1.45 -11.49
C LEU A 184 -11.47 0.71 -12.48
N ASP A 185 -11.93 -0.50 -12.15
CA ASP A 185 -12.82 -1.27 -13.02
C ASP A 185 -14.16 -0.56 -13.26
N LYS A 186 -14.66 0.23 -12.28
CA LYS A 186 -15.84 1.09 -12.47
C LYS A 186 -15.65 2.06 -13.63
N PHE A 187 -14.47 2.68 -13.73
CA PHE A 187 -14.13 3.62 -14.80
C PHE A 187 -13.85 2.91 -16.12
N LYS A 188 -13.18 1.75 -16.07
CA LYS A 188 -12.88 0.94 -17.24
C LYS A 188 -14.16 0.49 -17.96
N ASN A 189 -15.18 0.12 -17.20
CA ASN A 189 -16.45 -0.41 -17.68
C ASN A 189 -17.45 0.66 -18.15
N LEU A 190 -17.11 1.95 -18.07
CA LEU A 190 -17.96 3.01 -18.62
C LEU A 190 -18.07 2.89 -20.14
N GLU A 191 -19.27 3.03 -20.69
CA GLU A 191 -19.53 3.07 -22.14
C GLU A 191 -19.20 4.43 -22.78
N LYS A 192 -18.03 4.97 -22.45
CA LYS A 192 -17.50 6.19 -23.07
C LYS A 192 -15.98 6.20 -23.09
N GLU A 193 -15.44 6.99 -24.01
CA GLU A 193 -13.99 7.11 -24.18
C GLU A 193 -13.34 8.01 -23.13
N GLU A 194 -13.95 9.16 -22.83
CA GLU A 194 -13.37 10.16 -21.93
C GLU A 194 -13.96 10.06 -20.53
N ILE A 195 -13.07 9.97 -19.53
CA ILE A 195 -13.44 10.06 -18.12
C ILE A 195 -13.40 11.54 -17.74
N THR A 196 -14.46 12.02 -17.12
CA THR A 196 -14.64 13.41 -16.69
C THR A 196 -14.56 13.54 -15.16
N GLU A 197 -14.44 14.76 -14.66
CA GLU A 197 -14.49 15.01 -13.20
C GLU A 197 -15.85 14.64 -12.59
N GLN A 198 -16.94 14.72 -13.36
CA GLN A 198 -18.26 14.29 -12.90
C GLN A 198 -18.32 12.78 -12.64
N ASP A 199 -17.69 11.97 -13.51
CA ASP A 199 -17.61 10.51 -13.31
C ASP A 199 -16.76 10.17 -12.09
N LEU A 200 -15.68 10.92 -11.91
CA LEU A 200 -14.80 10.76 -10.77
C LEU A 200 -15.58 10.99 -9.46
N ASN A 201 -16.36 12.08 -9.40
CA ASN A 201 -17.15 12.42 -8.24
C ASN A 201 -18.29 11.43 -7.95
N SER A 202 -18.81 10.74 -8.96
CA SER A 202 -19.92 9.79 -8.81
C SER A 202 -19.46 8.35 -8.52
N LEU A 203 -18.33 7.92 -9.09
CA LEU A 203 -17.89 6.53 -9.04
C LEU A 203 -16.85 6.22 -7.95
N ILE A 204 -16.10 7.24 -7.50
CA ILE A 204 -15.20 7.06 -6.35
C ILE A 204 -16.01 6.61 -5.14
N ASN A 205 -15.40 5.74 -4.34
CA ASN A 205 -15.90 5.36 -3.03
C ASN A 205 -16.30 6.60 -2.19
N GLN A 206 -17.59 6.71 -1.89
CA GLN A 206 -18.15 7.86 -1.18
C GLN A 206 -17.60 7.98 0.25
N TYR A 207 -17.29 6.87 0.92
CA TYR A 207 -16.66 6.90 2.24
C TYR A 207 -15.26 7.52 2.16
N ASP A 208 -14.44 7.06 1.20
CA ASP A 208 -13.08 7.58 0.99
C ASP A 208 -13.10 9.04 0.54
N LYS A 209 -14.15 9.52 -0.13
CA LYS A 209 -14.34 10.94 -0.46
C LYS A 209 -14.75 11.74 0.78
N ASN A 210 -15.77 11.29 1.50
CA ASN A 210 -16.31 11.95 2.68
C ASN A 210 -15.24 12.17 3.75
N ILE A 211 -14.24 11.27 3.89
CA ILE A 211 -13.16 11.46 4.84
C ILE A 211 -12.27 12.68 4.50
N PHE A 212 -12.09 13.00 3.22
CA PHE A 212 -11.40 14.24 2.84
C PHE A 212 -12.28 15.46 3.02
N ASP A 213 -13.58 15.36 2.69
CA ASP A 213 -14.54 16.45 2.90
C ASP A 213 -14.67 16.79 4.41
N LEU A 214 -14.59 15.79 5.30
CA LEU A 214 -14.46 15.99 6.74
C LEU A 214 -13.18 16.77 7.09
N THR A 215 -12.02 16.34 6.60
CA THR A 215 -10.78 17.04 6.92
C THR A 215 -10.76 18.48 6.38
N ASP A 216 -11.38 18.73 5.24
CA ASP A 216 -11.50 20.06 4.65
C ASP A 216 -12.40 20.96 5.47
N SER A 217 -13.59 20.48 5.86
CA SER A 217 -14.53 21.24 6.68
C SER A 217 -13.92 21.60 8.04
N ILE A 218 -13.19 20.67 8.68
CA ILE A 218 -12.41 20.96 9.89
C ILE A 218 -11.38 22.04 9.60
N ALA A 219 -10.58 21.89 8.54
CA ALA A 219 -9.50 22.82 8.21
C ALA A 219 -10.00 24.23 7.90
N GLN A 220 -11.21 24.35 7.35
CA GLN A 220 -11.91 25.62 7.09
C GLN A 220 -12.66 26.16 8.30
N LYS A 221 -12.69 25.41 9.41
CA LYS A 221 -13.48 25.70 10.61
C LYS A 221 -15.00 25.78 10.34
N ASN A 222 -15.48 25.02 9.36
CA ASN A 222 -16.90 24.87 9.06
C ASN A 222 -17.51 23.78 9.96
N LEU A 223 -18.02 24.20 11.13
CA LEU A 223 -18.58 23.27 12.11
C LEU A 223 -19.77 22.49 11.55
N SER A 224 -20.69 23.14 10.83
CA SER A 224 -21.90 22.47 10.33
C SER A 224 -21.58 21.33 9.37
N GLU A 225 -20.70 21.55 8.39
CA GLU A 225 -20.24 20.47 7.50
C GLU A 225 -19.42 19.42 8.23
N THR A 226 -18.59 19.83 9.20
CA THR A 226 -17.80 18.89 10.00
C THR A 226 -18.70 17.87 10.71
N ILE A 227 -19.76 18.33 11.39
CA ILE A 227 -20.69 17.44 12.09
C ILE A 227 -21.40 16.52 11.09
N TYR A 228 -21.86 17.06 9.96
CA TYR A 228 -22.50 16.27 8.90
C TYR A 228 -21.60 15.11 8.41
N TYR A 229 -20.32 15.38 8.14
CA TYR A 229 -19.42 14.32 7.68
C TYR A 229 -19.01 13.34 8.79
N LEU A 230 -18.91 13.78 10.05
CA LEU A 230 -18.72 12.87 11.19
C LEU A 230 -19.89 11.89 11.32
N ASP A 231 -21.11 12.36 11.09
CA ASP A 231 -22.31 11.52 11.11
C ASP A 231 -22.31 10.45 10.02
N LEU A 232 -21.82 10.78 8.82
CA LEU A 232 -21.72 9.84 7.71
C LEU A 232 -20.61 8.80 7.89
N LEU A 233 -19.50 9.20 8.51
CA LEU A 233 -18.27 8.39 8.57
C LEU A 233 -18.22 7.48 9.78
N ILE A 234 -18.74 7.89 10.93
CA ILE A 234 -18.58 7.13 12.19
C ILE A 234 -19.83 6.30 12.49
N ASN A 235 -19.84 5.07 12.00
CA ASN A 235 -20.90 4.09 12.30
C ASN A 235 -20.47 3.08 13.37
N ASP A 236 -19.19 2.72 13.39
CA ASP A 236 -18.63 1.78 14.36
C ASP A 236 -17.27 2.23 14.95
N THR A 237 -16.67 1.35 15.74
CA THR A 237 -15.38 1.61 16.38
C THR A 237 -14.22 1.66 15.39
N SER A 238 -14.22 0.81 14.35
CA SER A 238 -13.20 0.80 13.29
C SER A 238 -13.21 2.11 12.52
N ASP A 239 -14.40 2.57 12.15
CA ASP A 239 -14.63 3.87 11.53
C ASP A 239 -14.13 5.03 12.39
N SER A 240 -14.36 4.94 13.71
CA SER A 240 -13.89 5.95 14.66
C SER A 240 -12.37 6.11 14.63
N PHE A 241 -11.63 4.98 14.65
CA PHE A 241 -10.17 5.02 14.62
C PHE A 241 -9.62 5.51 13.28
N LYS A 242 -10.22 5.07 12.16
CA LYS A 242 -9.84 5.54 10.82
C LYS A 242 -10.09 7.04 10.66
N THR A 243 -11.26 7.51 11.11
CA THR A 243 -11.62 8.92 11.08
C THR A 243 -10.69 9.76 11.94
N LEU A 244 -10.45 9.34 13.18
CA LEU A 244 -9.52 10.02 14.10
C LEU A 244 -8.10 10.07 13.53
N HIS A 245 -7.62 8.99 12.90
CA HIS A 245 -6.31 8.97 12.25
C HIS A 245 -6.16 10.07 11.20
N MET A 246 -7.19 10.26 10.37
CA MET A 246 -7.18 11.27 9.32
C MET A 246 -7.25 12.70 9.87
N ILE A 247 -8.00 12.92 10.95
CA ILE A 247 -8.04 14.21 11.66
C ILE A 247 -6.68 14.52 12.32
N ILE A 248 -6.06 13.55 12.97
CA ILE A 248 -4.70 13.69 13.52
C ILE A 248 -3.70 14.06 12.42
N ARG A 249 -3.78 13.35 11.28
CA ARG A 249 -2.94 13.61 10.11
C ARG A 249 -3.10 15.04 9.61
N LEU A 250 -4.34 15.55 9.53
CA LEU A 250 -4.62 16.94 9.16
C LEU A 250 -3.91 17.94 10.09
N PHE A 251 -4.17 17.87 11.41
CA PHE A 251 -3.59 18.84 12.35
C PHE A 251 -2.07 18.76 12.39
N ARG A 252 -1.49 17.56 12.27
CA ARG A 252 -0.03 17.38 12.18
C ARG A 252 0.52 18.04 10.93
N ASN A 253 -0.12 17.83 9.78
CA ASN A 253 0.29 18.44 8.52
C ASN A 253 0.20 19.97 8.57
N LEU A 254 -0.86 20.53 9.16
CA LEU A 254 -1.01 21.97 9.35
C LEU A 254 0.07 22.54 10.27
N LEU A 255 0.34 21.91 11.42
CA LEU A 255 1.37 22.36 12.36
C LEU A 255 2.77 22.30 11.74
N TYR A 256 3.12 21.17 11.11
CA TYR A 256 4.41 21.01 10.47
C TYR A 256 4.59 21.97 9.30
N LEU A 257 3.56 22.15 8.46
CA LEU A 257 3.61 23.13 7.38
C LEU A 257 3.83 24.53 7.94
N LYS A 258 3.14 24.90 9.02
CA LYS A 258 3.29 26.21 9.64
C LYS A 258 4.72 26.48 10.10
N GLU A 259 5.36 25.50 10.71
CA GLU A 259 6.77 25.59 11.11
C GLU A 259 7.73 25.65 9.91
N LEU A 260 7.50 24.84 8.88
CA LEU A 260 8.35 24.83 7.70
C LEU A 260 8.28 26.15 6.93
N LEU A 261 7.09 26.77 6.86
CA LEU A 261 6.91 28.10 6.28
C LEU A 261 7.62 29.17 7.13
N ARG A 262 7.55 29.10 8.46
CA ARG A 262 8.30 29.99 9.37
C ARG A 262 9.81 29.89 9.14
N LEU A 263 10.31 28.69 8.88
CA LEU A 263 11.71 28.39 8.57
C LEU A 263 12.09 28.68 7.11
N LYS A 264 11.17 29.20 6.28
CA LYS A 264 11.37 29.50 4.85
C LYS A 264 11.89 28.30 4.03
N VAL A 265 11.47 27.10 4.40
CA VAL A 265 11.80 25.86 3.67
C VAL A 265 11.15 25.89 2.28
N SER A 266 11.86 25.42 1.25
CA SER A 266 11.34 25.43 -0.12
C SER A 266 10.15 24.47 -0.30
N PRO A 267 9.19 24.74 -1.20
CA PRO A 267 8.04 23.86 -1.44
C PRO A 267 8.42 22.41 -1.76
N ASN A 268 9.51 22.21 -2.52
CA ASN A 268 10.03 20.88 -2.87
C ASN A 268 10.58 20.11 -1.67
N GLU A 269 11.14 20.80 -0.68
CA GLU A 269 11.58 20.18 0.56
C GLU A 269 10.40 19.93 1.51
N ILE A 270 9.37 20.79 1.48
CA ILE A 270 8.15 20.61 2.27
C ILE A 270 7.42 19.31 1.87
N THR A 271 7.20 19.06 0.57
CA THR A 271 6.54 17.82 0.12
C THR A 271 7.30 16.57 0.55
N LYS A 272 8.64 16.59 0.50
CA LYS A 272 9.50 15.50 0.97
C LYS A 272 9.40 15.29 2.48
N LYS A 273 9.43 16.36 3.28
CA LYS A 273 9.36 16.29 4.75
C LYS A 273 7.99 15.85 5.25
N LEU A 274 6.91 16.39 4.67
CA LEU A 274 5.53 16.04 5.02
C LEU A 274 5.08 14.70 4.42
N LYS A 275 5.79 14.21 3.39
CA LYS A 275 5.42 13.01 2.62
C LYS A 275 4.00 13.12 2.05
N ILE A 276 3.66 14.30 1.53
CA ILE A 276 2.39 14.60 0.87
C ILE A 276 2.65 15.04 -0.58
N SER A 277 1.60 15.00 -1.41
CA SER A 277 1.69 15.45 -2.79
C SER A 277 1.74 16.97 -2.92
N SER A 278 2.18 17.47 -4.07
CA SER A 278 2.08 18.90 -4.38
C SER A 278 0.63 19.39 -4.42
N TYR A 279 -0.29 18.52 -4.85
CA TYR A 279 -1.73 18.81 -4.86
C TYR A 279 -2.26 19.00 -3.44
N GLU A 280 -1.98 18.04 -2.55
CA GLU A 280 -2.35 18.13 -1.14
C GLU A 280 -1.68 19.34 -0.48
N LEU A 281 -0.40 19.59 -0.75
CA LEU A 281 0.33 20.76 -0.25
C LEU A 281 -0.37 22.06 -0.62
N ASN A 282 -0.76 22.24 -1.89
CA ASN A 282 -1.46 23.45 -2.33
C ASN A 282 -2.78 23.66 -1.57
N LYS A 283 -3.50 22.58 -1.29
CA LYS A 283 -4.74 22.61 -0.50
C LYS A 283 -4.48 23.06 0.94
N ILE A 284 -3.56 22.40 1.64
CA ILE A 284 -3.26 22.69 3.05
C ILE A 284 -2.57 24.05 3.25
N GLN A 285 -1.90 24.60 2.22
CA GLN A 285 -1.34 25.95 2.26
C GLN A 285 -2.39 27.05 2.40
N ASN A 286 -3.61 26.82 1.91
CA ASN A 286 -4.71 27.75 2.13
C ASN A 286 -5.26 27.62 3.54
N PHE A 287 -5.37 26.39 4.04
CA PHE A 287 -5.86 26.13 5.39
C PHE A 287 -4.91 26.65 6.48
N VAL A 288 -3.60 26.48 6.34
CA VAL A 288 -2.63 26.85 7.38
C VAL A 288 -2.68 28.34 7.75
N LYS A 289 -3.16 29.19 6.84
CA LYS A 289 -3.35 30.64 7.06
C LYS A 289 -4.49 30.95 8.04
N ILE A 290 -5.49 30.07 8.14
CA ILE A 290 -6.68 30.22 9.01
C ILE A 290 -6.34 29.91 10.48
N TRP A 291 -5.34 29.08 10.70
CA TRP A 291 -5.03 28.51 12.02
C TRP A 291 -3.87 29.22 12.69
N ARG A 292 -4.01 29.61 13.97
CA ARG A 292 -2.89 30.11 14.78
C ARG A 292 -2.03 28.97 15.35
N TYR A 293 -0.82 29.29 15.77
CA TYR A 293 0.12 28.29 16.29
C TYR A 293 -0.38 27.63 17.58
N ASP A 294 -0.92 28.44 18.49
CA ASP A 294 -1.51 27.99 19.76
C ASP A 294 -2.77 27.13 19.53
N GLN A 295 -3.59 27.45 18.52
CA GLN A 295 -4.74 26.63 18.13
C GLN A 295 -4.31 25.27 17.60
N LEU A 296 -3.30 25.20 16.72
CA LEU A 296 -2.78 23.93 16.20
C LEU A 296 -2.14 23.08 17.31
N ARG A 297 -1.40 23.72 18.23
CA ARG A 297 -0.84 23.03 19.39
C ARG A 297 -1.94 22.48 20.29
N PHE A 298 -2.98 23.27 20.56
CA PHE A 298 -4.16 22.82 21.31
C PHE A 298 -4.86 21.64 20.62
N ALA A 299 -5.04 21.71 19.30
CA ALA A 299 -5.63 20.64 18.51
C ALA A 299 -4.84 19.33 18.62
N ILE A 300 -3.51 19.38 18.49
CA ILE A 300 -2.65 18.20 18.66
C ILE A 300 -2.77 17.60 20.07
N HIS A 301 -2.80 18.44 21.11
CA HIS A 301 -2.99 17.97 22.48
C HIS A 301 -4.36 17.28 22.66
N LYS A 302 -5.44 17.90 22.19
CA LYS A 302 -6.79 17.31 22.23
C LYS A 302 -6.85 15.98 21.46
N MET A 303 -6.27 15.92 20.28
CA MET A 303 -6.21 14.68 19.50
C MET A 303 -5.47 13.55 20.23
N TYR A 304 -4.38 13.88 20.94
CA TYR A 304 -3.64 12.93 21.76
C TYR A 304 -4.47 12.41 22.95
N GLU A 305 -5.20 13.29 23.64
CA GLU A 305 -6.10 12.92 24.73
C GLU A 305 -7.21 11.95 24.27
N ILE A 306 -7.82 12.23 23.11
CA ILE A 306 -8.82 11.35 22.51
C ILE A 306 -8.22 10.00 22.14
N GLU A 307 -7.05 9.98 21.49
CA GLU A 307 -6.41 8.74 21.06
C GLU A 307 -6.13 7.81 22.27
N ILE A 308 -5.70 8.36 23.40
CA ILE A 308 -5.56 7.60 24.66
C ILE A 308 -6.92 7.10 25.14
N THR A 309 -7.91 8.00 25.18
CA THR A 309 -9.25 7.69 25.66
C THR A 309 -9.84 6.52 24.87
N LEU A 310 -9.81 6.57 23.53
CA LEU A 310 -10.36 5.51 22.68
C LEU A 310 -9.59 4.19 22.77
N LYS A 311 -8.29 4.21 23.07
CA LYS A 311 -7.52 2.98 23.32
C LYS A 311 -7.90 2.29 24.64
N SER A 312 -8.48 3.02 25.59
CA SER A 312 -8.89 2.51 26.91
C SER A 312 -10.40 2.31 27.05
N ASN A 313 -11.21 3.08 26.30
CA ASN A 313 -12.66 3.06 26.32
C ASN A 313 -13.20 3.46 24.94
N THR A 314 -13.80 2.50 24.24
CA THR A 314 -14.38 2.69 22.90
C THR A 314 -15.87 3.02 22.92
N LEU A 315 -16.52 2.98 24.09
CA LEU A 315 -17.94 3.35 24.20
C LEU A 315 -18.11 4.83 23.87
N ASN A 316 -19.09 5.16 23.03
CA ASN A 316 -19.37 6.54 22.59
C ASN A 316 -18.19 7.24 21.89
N SER A 317 -17.37 6.51 21.15
CA SER A 317 -16.21 7.05 20.42
C SER A 317 -16.55 8.28 19.56
N LYS A 318 -17.70 8.23 18.86
CA LYS A 318 -18.22 9.34 18.06
C LYS A 318 -18.36 10.64 18.88
N TYR A 319 -18.99 10.54 20.05
CA TYR A 319 -19.21 11.69 20.95
C TYR A 319 -17.89 12.32 21.39
N TYR A 320 -16.90 11.51 21.76
CA TYR A 320 -15.59 12.03 22.19
C TYR A 320 -14.86 12.75 21.05
N ILE A 321 -14.90 12.20 19.84
CA ILE A 321 -14.32 12.80 18.65
C ILE A 321 -15.03 14.14 18.34
N GLU A 322 -16.35 14.12 18.27
CA GLU A 322 -17.19 15.28 17.95
C GLU A 322 -16.95 16.43 18.93
N ASN A 323 -17.08 16.18 20.23
CA ASN A 323 -16.87 17.21 21.26
C ASN A 323 -15.48 17.82 21.20
N SER A 324 -14.46 16.99 20.97
CA SER A 324 -13.10 17.49 20.92
C SER A 324 -12.86 18.35 19.68
N ILE A 325 -13.50 18.03 18.55
CA ILE A 325 -13.46 18.88 17.37
C ILE A 325 -14.18 20.21 17.65
N CYS A 326 -15.36 20.17 18.29
CA CYS A 326 -16.07 21.38 18.73
C CYS A 326 -15.19 22.27 19.61
N ASP A 327 -14.51 21.70 20.62
CA ASP A 327 -13.56 22.40 21.49
C ASP A 327 -12.44 23.07 20.70
N ILE A 328 -11.86 22.34 19.73
CA ILE A 328 -10.76 22.83 18.90
C ILE A 328 -11.23 24.00 18.02
N LEU A 329 -12.40 23.87 17.39
CA LEU A 329 -12.97 24.89 16.52
C LEU A 329 -13.42 26.14 17.28
N ALA A 330 -13.88 25.98 18.52
CA ALA A 330 -14.28 27.08 19.40
C ALA A 330 -13.10 27.87 20.00
N LYS A 331 -11.87 27.34 19.93
CA LYS A 331 -10.68 27.99 20.50
C LYS A 331 -10.38 29.31 19.77
N LYS A 332 -10.65 30.43 20.44
CA LYS A 332 -10.39 31.79 19.90
C LYS A 332 -8.93 32.18 19.90
#